data_AF-A0A357QQ35-F1
#
_entry.id   AF-A0A357QQ35-F1
#
_cell.length_a   1.000
_cell.length_b   1.000
_cell.length_c   1.000
_cell.angle_alpha   90.00
_cell.angle_beta   90.00
_cell.angle_gamma   90.00
#
_symmetry.space_group_name_H-M   'P 1'
#
loop_
_entity.id
_entity.type
_entity.pdbx_description
1 polymer ?
#
loop_
_entity_poly.entity_id
_entity_poly.type
_entity_poly.pdbx_seq_one_letter_code
_entity_poly.pdbx_strand_id
1 'polypeptide(L)'
;MLIFNSGRIFKFRSINKKYAFLKKHGFTHFKASHLLQTSCKGITFKDLFTLCLVLRCTPNDLFDLGNVEIPAGHPLLALRKEEPDMDINTEIQNLSLEKLKKITLAIKEIKNNE
;
A
#
# COMPACT_ATOMS: atom_id res chain seq x y z
N MET A 1 4.00 -18.21 -4.77
CA MET A 1 5.16 -17.70 -4.04
C MET A 1 4.73 -16.39 -3.43
N LEU A 2 5.10 -16.12 -2.17
CA LEU A 2 4.80 -14.84 -1.54
C LEU A 2 5.71 -13.76 -2.13
N ILE A 3 5.14 -12.63 -2.54
CA ILE A 3 5.85 -11.52 -3.15
C ILE A 3 5.68 -10.30 -2.26
N PHE A 4 6.77 -9.59 -1.97
CA PHE A 4 6.72 -8.30 -1.30
C PHE A 4 6.39 -7.20 -2.33
N ASN A 5 5.22 -6.56 -2.17
CA ASN A 5 4.74 -5.52 -3.05
C ASN A 5 4.37 -4.26 -2.26
N SER A 6 5.39 -3.45 -1.94
CA SER A 6 5.18 -2.13 -1.33
C SER A 6 4.61 -1.11 -2.32
N GLY A 7 4.75 -1.36 -3.62
CA GLY A 7 4.34 -0.43 -4.68
C GLY A 7 2.86 -0.07 -4.60
N ARG A 8 2.01 -1.07 -4.31
CA ARG A 8 0.56 -0.90 -4.16
C ARG A 8 0.20 0.05 -3.03
N ILE A 9 0.71 -0.19 -1.83
CA ILE A 9 0.32 0.63 -0.67
C ILE A 9 0.78 2.07 -0.83
N PHE A 10 1.94 2.30 -1.47
CA PHE A 10 2.38 3.67 -1.79
C PHE A 10 1.41 4.37 -2.76
N LYS A 11 0.88 3.67 -3.76
CA LYS A 11 -0.14 4.21 -4.68
C LYS A 11 -1.44 4.52 -3.92
N PHE A 12 -1.92 3.58 -3.11
CA PHE A 12 -3.14 3.75 -2.31
C PHE A 12 -3.06 4.90 -1.30
N ARG A 13 -1.86 5.14 -0.75
CA ARG A 13 -1.57 6.25 0.17
C ARG A 13 -1.20 7.55 -0.55
N SER A 14 -1.26 7.59 -1.88
CA SER A 14 -0.89 8.76 -2.69
C SER A 14 0.55 9.26 -2.44
N ILE A 15 1.46 8.35 -2.15
CA ILE A 15 2.88 8.65 -1.90
C ILE A 15 3.65 8.50 -3.20
N ASN A 16 3.85 9.63 -3.90
CA ASN A 16 4.57 9.67 -5.17
C ASN A 16 6.09 9.55 -5.00
N LYS A 17 6.65 10.23 -3.98
CA LYS A 17 8.09 10.23 -3.71
C LYS A 17 8.48 9.11 -2.73
N LYS A 18 8.26 7.85 -3.13
CA LYS A 18 8.42 6.65 -2.28
C LYS A 18 9.79 6.56 -1.59
N TYR A 19 10.87 6.77 -2.35
CA TYR A 19 12.23 6.75 -1.82
C TYR A 19 12.46 7.83 -0.76
N ALA A 20 12.07 9.08 -1.05
CA ALA A 20 12.19 10.19 -0.12
C ALA A 20 11.34 9.97 1.15
N PHE A 21 10.14 9.39 1.00
CA PHE A 21 9.29 9.00 2.12
C PHE A 21 10.02 8.01 3.03
N LEU A 22 10.60 6.94 2.49
CA LEU A 22 11.36 5.97 3.26
C LEU A 22 12.58 6.61 3.94
N LYS A 23 13.34 7.43 3.22
CA LYS A 23 14.48 8.17 3.80
C LYS A 23 14.07 9.04 4.99
N LYS A 24 12.96 9.77 4.88
CA LYS A 24 12.42 10.62 5.95
C LYS A 24 12.03 9.83 7.20
N HIS A 25 11.65 8.57 7.05
CA HIS A 25 11.25 7.70 8.17
C HIS A 25 12.37 6.76 8.65
N GLY A 26 13.63 7.12 8.39
CA GLY A 26 14.79 6.44 9.00
C GLY A 26 15.31 5.23 8.23
N PHE A 27 14.80 4.93 7.04
CA PHE A 27 15.36 3.87 6.21
C PHE A 27 16.71 4.32 5.60
N THR A 28 17.71 3.44 5.61
CA THR A 28 19.00 3.70 4.95
C THR A 28 18.81 3.71 3.43
N HIS A 29 19.79 4.24 2.69
CA HIS A 29 19.74 4.23 1.22
C HIS A 29 19.49 2.81 0.68
N PHE A 30 20.30 1.85 1.14
CA PHE A 30 20.20 0.46 0.73
C PHE A 30 18.81 -0.14 1.04
N LYS A 31 18.31 0.07 2.27
CA LYS A 31 16.99 -0.43 2.67
C LYS A 31 15.86 0.21 1.87
N ALA A 32 15.93 1.52 1.66
CA ALA A 32 14.91 2.23 0.88
C ALA A 32 14.86 1.73 -0.57
N SER A 33 16.01 1.56 -1.23
CA SER A 33 16.05 1.01 -2.59
C SER A 33 15.56 -0.44 -2.63
N HIS A 34 15.99 -1.28 -1.67
CA HIS A 34 15.60 -2.69 -1.57
C HIS A 34 14.08 -2.86 -1.36
N LEU A 35 13.47 -2.04 -0.50
CA LEU A 35 12.03 -2.08 -0.22
C LEU A 35 11.15 -1.60 -1.38
N LEU A 36 11.71 -0.91 -2.38
CA LEU A 36 10.96 -0.47 -3.55
C LEU A 36 11.02 -1.46 -4.71
N GLN A 37 11.87 -2.48 -4.61
CA GLN A 37 11.97 -3.55 -5.60
C GLN A 37 10.91 -4.62 -5.33
N THR A 38 10.20 -5.04 -6.38
CA THR A 38 9.27 -6.18 -6.33
C THR A 38 9.98 -7.51 -6.14
N SER A 39 11.30 -7.56 -6.41
CA SER A 39 12.18 -8.70 -6.18
C SER A 39 12.76 -8.77 -4.76
N CYS A 40 12.25 -7.97 -3.82
CA CYS A 40 12.69 -8.00 -2.43
C CYS A 40 12.47 -9.41 -1.84
N LYS A 41 13.57 -10.17 -1.66
CA LYS A 41 13.54 -11.56 -1.17
C LYS A 41 13.42 -11.68 0.35
N GLY A 42 13.50 -10.57 1.07
CA GLY A 42 13.49 -10.58 2.52
C GLY A 42 13.43 -9.17 3.09
N ILE A 43 12.65 -9.04 4.16
CA ILE A 43 12.52 -7.83 4.97
C ILE A 43 12.70 -8.24 6.43
N THR A 44 13.46 -7.47 7.18
CA THR A 44 13.61 -7.74 8.63
C THR A 44 12.29 -7.41 9.34
N PHE A 45 11.97 -8.09 10.43
CA PHE A 45 10.76 -7.76 11.21
C PHE A 45 10.75 -6.31 11.71
N LYS A 46 11.93 -5.76 12.03
CA LYS A 46 12.08 -4.36 12.41
C LYS A 46 11.67 -3.42 11.27
N ASP A 47 12.14 -3.68 10.05
CA ASP A 47 11.82 -2.86 8.90
C ASP A 47 10.35 -3.03 8.49
N LEU A 48 9.82 -4.25 8.57
CA LEU A 48 8.40 -4.56 8.33
C LEU A 48 7.50 -3.81 9.31
N PHE A 49 7.80 -3.89 10.60
CA PHE A 49 7.04 -3.20 11.65
C PHE A 49 7.09 -1.68 11.45
N THR A 50 8.28 -1.13 11.20
CA THR A 50 8.45 0.31 10.97
C THR A 50 7.65 0.75 9.73
N LEU A 51 7.69 -0.03 8.66
CA LEU A 51 6.98 0.27 7.43
C LEU A 51 5.46 0.24 7.64
N CYS A 52 4.93 -0.78 8.30
CA CYS A 52 3.53 -0.88 8.67
C CYS A 52 3.07 0.28 9.55
N LEU A 53 3.91 0.70 10.51
CA LEU A 53 3.62 1.81 11.40
C LEU A 53 3.47 3.13 10.63
N VAL A 54 4.44 3.45 9.76
CA VAL A 54 4.42 4.72 9.02
C VAL A 54 3.41 4.74 7.87
N LEU A 55 3.07 3.59 7.31
CA LEU A 55 2.05 3.44 6.26
C LEU A 55 0.65 3.15 6.84
N ARG A 56 0.52 2.99 8.16
CA ARG A 56 -0.71 2.62 8.88
C ARG A 56 -1.40 1.41 8.21
N CYS A 57 -0.66 0.33 7.99
CA CYS A 57 -1.17 -0.89 7.36
C CYS A 57 -0.73 -2.12 8.16
N THR A 58 -1.23 -3.30 7.77
CA THR A 58 -0.79 -4.58 8.32
C THR A 58 0.30 -5.20 7.46
N PRO A 59 1.06 -6.20 7.97
CA PRO A 59 2.01 -6.95 7.15
C PRO A 59 1.39 -7.54 5.88
N ASN A 60 0.17 -8.09 5.98
CA ASN A 60 -0.56 -8.66 4.84
C ASN A 60 -0.84 -7.62 3.74
N ASP A 61 -0.80 -6.33 4.05
CA ASP A 61 -0.95 -5.25 3.07
C ASP A 61 0.26 -5.02 2.19
N LEU A 62 1.42 -5.54 2.60
CA LEU A 62 2.69 -5.41 1.91
C LEU A 62 3.05 -6.65 1.09
N PHE A 63 2.27 -7.73 1.19
CA PHE A 63 2.50 -8.97 0.46
C PHE A 63 1.36 -9.28 -0.51
N ASP A 64 1.74 -9.95 -1.60
CA ASP A 64 0.85 -10.50 -2.60
C ASP A 64 1.20 -11.96 -2.88
N LEU A 65 0.25 -12.69 -3.46
CA LEU A 65 0.50 -13.99 -4.04
C LEU A 65 0.94 -13.86 -5.49
N GLY A 66 2.16 -14.33 -5.78
CA GLY A 66 2.57 -14.60 -7.15
C GLY A 66 1.80 -15.78 -7.77
N ASN A 67 2.12 -16.09 -9.02
CA ASN A 67 1.50 -17.18 -9.78
C ASN A 67 1.84 -18.55 -9.18
N VAL A 68 1.01 -18.98 -8.23
CA VAL A 68 1.00 -20.33 -7.67
C VAL A 68 -0.42 -20.84 -7.53
N GLU A 69 -0.57 -22.14 -7.75
CA GLU A 69 -1.78 -22.85 -7.43
C GLU A 69 -1.89 -23.03 -5.92
N ILE A 70 -3.04 -22.67 -5.38
CA ILE A 70 -3.37 -22.80 -3.96
C ILE A 70 -4.68 -23.56 -3.90
N PRO A 71 -4.81 -24.54 -2.98
CA PRO A 71 -6.07 -25.25 -2.79
C PRO A 71 -7.25 -24.30 -2.57
N ALA A 72 -8.40 -24.66 -3.14
CA ALA A 72 -9.64 -23.92 -2.93
C ALA A 72 -9.96 -23.85 -1.42
N GLY A 73 -10.33 -22.66 -0.94
CA GLY A 73 -10.65 -22.42 0.48
C GLY A 73 -9.44 -22.18 1.39
N HIS A 74 -8.20 -22.19 0.89
CA HIS A 74 -7.04 -21.90 1.72
C HIS A 74 -6.96 -20.41 2.11
N PRO A 75 -6.70 -20.04 3.38
CA PRO A 75 -6.68 -18.64 3.83
C PRO A 75 -5.69 -17.73 3.09
N LEU A 76 -4.60 -18.29 2.56
CA LEU A 76 -3.62 -17.52 1.76
C LEU A 76 -4.25 -16.88 0.53
N LEU A 77 -5.36 -17.40 -0.01
CA LEU A 77 -6.06 -16.77 -1.12
C LEU A 77 -6.46 -15.32 -0.82
N ALA A 78 -6.62 -14.94 0.46
CA ALA A 78 -6.85 -13.54 0.87
C ALA A 78 -5.70 -12.58 0.53
N LEU A 79 -4.50 -13.09 0.26
CA LEU A 79 -3.35 -12.31 -0.20
C LEU A 79 -3.35 -12.13 -1.73
N ARG A 80 -4.22 -12.84 -2.47
CA ARG A 80 -4.46 -12.54 -3.88
C ARG A 80 -5.39 -11.34 -3.93
N LYS A 81 -4.79 -10.17 -3.99
CA LYS A 81 -5.50 -8.91 -4.05
C LYS A 81 -5.63 -8.51 -5.51
N GLU A 82 -6.84 -8.15 -5.91
CA GLU A 82 -7.05 -7.43 -7.17
C GLU A 82 -6.26 -6.13 -7.08
N GLU A 83 -5.49 -5.78 -8.11
CA GLU A 83 -4.75 -4.53 -8.10
C GLU A 83 -5.73 -3.37 -7.84
N PRO A 84 -5.47 -2.46 -6.90
CA PRO A 84 -6.23 -1.23 -6.83
C PRO A 84 -5.86 -0.42 -8.07
N ASP A 85 -6.77 -0.45 -9.04
CA ASP A 85 -6.56 0.11 -10.37
C ASP A 85 -6.30 1.62 -10.34
N MET A 86 -6.70 2.32 -9.28
CA MET A 86 -6.69 3.79 -9.27
C MET A 86 -5.74 4.42 -8.25
N ASP A 87 -5.00 5.44 -8.71
CA ASP A 87 -4.45 6.46 -7.83
C ASP A 87 -5.59 7.44 -7.53
N ILE A 88 -6.02 7.50 -6.27
CA ILE A 88 -7.17 8.32 -5.89
C ILE A 88 -6.97 9.80 -6.24
N ASN A 89 -5.73 10.30 -6.29
CA ASN A 89 -5.46 11.67 -6.69
C ASN A 89 -5.74 11.92 -8.18
N THR A 90 -5.37 10.99 -9.06
CA THR A 90 -5.59 11.17 -10.51
C THR A 90 -7.09 11.22 -10.81
N GLU A 91 -7.86 10.41 -10.10
CA GLU A 91 -9.31 10.40 -10.25
C GLU A 91 -9.95 11.68 -9.74
N ILE A 92 -9.57 12.10 -8.53
CA ILE A 92 -10.10 13.31 -7.90
C ILE A 92 -9.84 14.56 -8.76
N GLN A 93 -8.68 14.66 -9.41
CA GLN A 93 -8.33 15.82 -10.24
C GLN A 93 -9.27 16.04 -11.43
N ASN A 94 -9.90 14.98 -11.95
CA ASN A 94 -10.78 15.04 -13.12
C ASN A 94 -12.27 15.22 -12.74
N LEU A 95 -12.59 15.32 -11.46
CA LEU A 95 -13.97 15.44 -10.99
C LEU A 95 -14.46 16.90 -10.96
N SER A 96 -15.75 17.08 -11.24
CA SER A 96 -16.40 18.38 -11.04
C SER A 96 -16.46 18.77 -9.57
N LEU A 97 -16.56 20.07 -9.31
CA LEU A 97 -16.65 20.63 -7.95
C LEU A 97 -17.79 20.02 -7.12
N GLU A 98 -18.92 19.69 -7.75
CA GLU A 98 -20.04 19.05 -7.06
C GLU A 98 -19.71 17.64 -6.57
N LYS A 99 -19.00 16.85 -7.38
CA LYS A 99 -18.55 15.50 -7.00
C LYS A 99 -17.49 15.56 -5.90
N LEU A 100 -16.59 16.54 -5.95
CA LEU A 100 -15.59 16.79 -4.89
C LEU A 100 -16.24 17.14 -3.55
N LYS A 101 -17.31 17.94 -3.56
CA LYS A 101 -18.08 18.23 -2.34
C LYS A 101 -18.68 16.97 -1.73
N LYS A 102 -19.24 16.08 -2.56
CA LYS A 102 -19.78 14.78 -2.10
C LYS A 102 -18.71 13.90 -1.46
N ILE A 103 -17.54 13.80 -2.09
CA ILE A 103 -16.40 13.04 -1.52
C ILE A 103 -15.97 13.63 -0.17
N THR A 104 -15.90 14.95 -0.06
CA THR A 104 -15.53 15.63 1.19
C THR A 104 -16.52 15.34 2.31
N LEU A 105 -17.82 15.31 2.01
CA LEU A 105 -18.87 14.95 2.98
C LEU A 105 -18.73 13.49 3.43
N ALA A 106 -18.58 12.56 2.50
CA ALA A 106 -18.40 11.14 2.81
C ALA A 106 -17.15 10.91 3.70
N ILE A 107 -16.03 11.59 3.42
CA ILE A 107 -14.83 11.51 4.26
C ILE A 107 -15.09 12.04 5.68
N LYS A 108 -15.87 13.13 5.82
CA LYS A 108 -16.23 13.67 7.14
C LYS A 108 -17.09 12.68 7.93
N GLU A 109 -18.04 12.02 7.28
CA GLU A 109 -18.88 11.01 7.91
C GLU A 109 -18.06 9.82 8.40
N ILE A 110 -17.16 9.29 7.57
CA ILE A 110 -16.27 8.18 7.96
C ILE A 110 -15.42 8.56 9.17
N LYS A 111 -14.84 9.77 9.19
CA LYS A 111 -14.00 10.24 10.30
C LYS A 111 -14.76 10.44 11.62
N ASN A 112 -16.06 10.74 11.56
CA ASN A 112 -16.87 10.97 12.76
C ASN A 112 -17.42 9.66 13.36
N ASN A 113 -17.34 8.56 12.61
CA ASN A 113 -17.79 7.22 13.04
C ASN A 113 -16.65 6.33 13.55
N GLU A 114 -15.41 6.84 13.58
CA GLU A 114 -14.23 6.25 14.23
C GLU A 114 -14.06 6.81 15.66
#